data_AF-A0A8S0GXQ0-F1
#
_entry.id   AF-A0A8S0GXQ0-F1
#
_cell.length_a   1.000
_cell.length_b   1.000
_cell.length_c   1.000
_cell.angle_alpha   90.00
_cell.angle_beta   90.00
_cell.angle_gamma   90.00
#
_symmetry.space_group_name_H-M   'P 1'
#
loop_
_entity.id
_entity.type
_entity.pdbx_description
1 polymer ?
#
loop_
_entity_poly.entity_id
_entity_poly.type
_entity_poly.pdbx_seq_one_letter_code
_entity_poly.pdbx_strand_id
1 'polypeptide(L)'
;MVPGDLGRREPQLGNPQECRQFIDLCVRHINTLAEQLASDAQGFHARFETTEHQGQDLLLAEEWCFGYLRGVAVGNWPQMPAPQTGLLQTIIDCAEQDNFELPADLDLAQHRQQVAAIEPAARALHAYWAAQR
;
A
#
# COMPACT_ATOMS: atom_id res chain seq x y z
N MET A 1 5.71 14.43 25.77
CA MET A 1 5.38 13.53 24.66
C MET A 1 3.99 13.94 24.20
N VAL A 2 3.89 14.59 23.05
CA VAL A 2 2.61 15.06 22.51
C VAL A 2 2.11 13.95 21.58
N PRO A 3 0.93 13.36 21.82
CA PRO A 3 0.31 12.41 20.89
C PRO A 3 -0.29 13.22 19.72
N GLY A 4 0.04 12.86 18.48
CA GLY A 4 -0.53 13.52 17.29
C GLY A 4 0.40 13.71 16.08
N ASP A 5 1.62 13.18 16.10
CA ASP A 5 2.55 13.25 14.96
C ASP A 5 2.77 11.84 14.38
N LEU A 6 1.69 11.26 13.82
CA LEU A 6 1.82 10.13 12.90
C LEU A 6 2.35 10.66 11.56
N GLY A 7 3.68 10.68 11.45
CA GLY A 7 4.29 10.09 10.26
C GLY A 7 4.54 10.96 9.03
N ARG A 8 4.41 12.29 9.06
CA ARG A 8 4.95 13.15 7.98
C ARG A 8 6.15 13.98 8.41
N ARG A 9 7.17 13.33 8.96
CA ARG A 9 8.52 13.92 8.97
C ARG A 9 9.18 13.63 7.64
N GLU A 10 9.30 14.65 6.81
CA GLU A 10 10.23 14.60 5.70
C GLU A 10 11.61 14.21 6.26
N PRO A 11 12.31 13.23 5.66
CA PRO A 11 13.63 12.88 6.13
C PRO A 11 14.50 14.14 6.07
N GLN A 12 15.11 14.50 7.20
CA GLN A 12 16.11 15.56 7.25
C GLN A 12 17.37 15.02 6.57
N LEU A 13 17.35 14.97 5.24
CA LEU A 13 18.49 14.57 4.43
C LEU A 13 19.51 15.71 4.56
N GLY A 14 20.56 15.48 5.34
CA GLY A 14 21.45 16.52 5.83
C GLY A 14 22.27 17.17 4.72
N ASN A 15 22.61 16.42 3.66
CA ASN A 15 23.37 16.94 2.52
C ASN A 15 22.94 16.36 1.16
N PRO A 16 23.27 17.03 0.03
CA PRO A 16 22.88 16.57 -1.31
C PRO A 16 23.38 15.18 -1.71
N GLN A 17 24.44 14.68 -1.06
CA GLN A 17 24.96 13.34 -1.34
C GLN A 17 24.10 12.26 -0.67
N GLU A 18 23.63 12.50 0.55
CA GLU A 18 22.65 11.65 1.23
C GLU A 18 21.33 11.61 0.45
N CYS A 19 20.87 12.76 -0.08
CA CYS A 19 19.69 12.78 -0.95
C CYS A 19 19.86 11.87 -2.18
N ARG A 20 21.01 11.97 -2.86
CA ARG A 20 21.30 11.12 -4.03
C ARG A 20 21.32 9.63 -3.66
N GLN A 21 22.01 9.29 -2.57
CA GLN A 21 22.09 7.90 -2.10
C GLN A 21 20.70 7.33 -1.76
N PHE A 22 19.86 8.15 -1.12
CA PHE A 22 18.48 7.77 -0.81
C PHE A 22 17.66 7.51 -2.09
N ILE A 23 17.72 8.43 -3.06
CA ILE A 23 17.03 8.26 -4.36
C ILE A 23 17.52 6.99 -5.07
N ASP A 24 18.84 6.74 -5.09
CA ASP A 24 19.43 5.54 -5.70
C ASP A 24 18.95 4.24 -5.04
N LEU A 25 18.73 4.26 -3.72
CA LEU A 25 18.14 3.13 -2.98
C LEU A 25 16.67 2.94 -3.36
N CYS A 26 15.88 4.02 -3.41
CA CYS A 26 14.47 3.96 -3.81
C CYS A 26 14.29 3.41 -5.22
N VAL A 27 15.08 3.90 -6.19
CA VAL A 27 15.01 3.43 -7.59
C VAL A 27 15.36 1.95 -7.69
N ARG A 28 16.43 1.51 -7.00
CA ARG A 28 16.78 0.08 -6.96
C ARG A 28 15.66 -0.76 -6.38
N HIS A 29 15.06 -0.32 -5.27
CA HIS A 29 13.95 -1.03 -4.64
C HIS A 29 12.73 -1.13 -5.55
N ILE A 30 12.34 -0.02 -6.20
CA ILE A 30 11.24 0.01 -7.17
C ILE A 30 11.51 -0.96 -8.33
N ASN A 31 12.74 -0.99 -8.85
CA ASN A 31 13.10 -1.92 -9.92
C ASN A 31 13.03 -3.38 -9.47
N THR A 32 13.47 -3.69 -8.25
CA THR A 32 13.32 -5.04 -7.67
C THR A 32 11.85 -5.44 -7.54
N LEU A 33 10.98 -4.54 -7.08
CA LEU A 33 9.54 -4.80 -6.99
C LEU A 33 8.92 -4.98 -8.38
N ALA A 34 9.33 -4.19 -9.38
CA ALA A 34 8.84 -4.31 -10.75
C ALA A 34 9.25 -5.65 -11.38
N GLU A 35 10.50 -6.08 -11.19
CA GLU A 35 10.99 -7.37 -11.64
C GLU A 35 10.25 -8.53 -10.94
N GLN A 36 10.07 -8.43 -9.62
CA GLN A 36 9.29 -9.41 -8.85
C GLN A 36 7.86 -9.51 -9.36
N LEU A 37 7.14 -8.40 -9.51
CA LEU A 37 5.76 -8.38 -10.02
C LEU A 37 5.64 -8.91 -11.45
N ALA A 38 6.70 -8.82 -12.26
CA ALA A 38 6.73 -9.35 -13.62
C ALA A 38 7.06 -10.85 -13.68
N SER A 39 7.90 -11.35 -12.79
CA SER A 39 8.45 -12.72 -12.85
C SER A 39 7.82 -13.70 -11.86
N ASP A 40 7.52 -13.24 -10.65
CA ASP A 40 6.86 -13.98 -9.58
C ASP A 40 5.95 -13.04 -8.79
N ALA A 41 4.81 -12.69 -9.41
CA ALA A 41 3.83 -11.84 -8.76
C ALA A 41 3.35 -12.44 -7.44
N GLN A 42 3.27 -13.77 -7.29
CA GLN A 42 2.75 -14.38 -6.07
C GLN A 42 3.71 -14.21 -4.87
N GLY A 43 5.01 -14.08 -5.11
CA GLY A 43 5.99 -13.73 -4.08
C GLY A 43 5.94 -12.27 -3.61
N PHE A 44 5.20 -11.39 -4.29
CA PHE A 44 5.03 -10.01 -3.86
C PHE A 44 4.15 -9.93 -2.60
N HIS A 45 4.70 -9.28 -1.57
CA HIS A 45 4.00 -8.94 -0.34
C HIS A 45 4.08 -7.44 -0.06
N ALA A 46 2.93 -6.86 0.29
CA ALA A 46 2.85 -5.47 0.70
C ALA A 46 3.39 -5.34 2.13
N ARG A 47 4.10 -4.24 2.38
CA ARG A 47 4.57 -3.91 3.73
C ARG A 47 3.46 -3.17 4.49
N PHE A 48 2.54 -3.94 5.06
CA PHE A 48 1.52 -3.43 5.96
C PHE A 48 2.09 -3.11 7.35
N GLU A 49 1.43 -2.19 8.04
CA GLU A 49 1.74 -1.90 9.43
C GLU A 49 1.13 -2.97 10.34
N THR A 50 1.65 -3.07 11.57
CA THR A 50 1.13 -3.97 12.59
C THR A 50 0.73 -3.19 13.83
N THR A 51 -0.44 -3.49 14.37
CA THR A 51 -0.94 -2.94 15.63
C THR A 51 -1.36 -4.06 16.57
N GLU A 52 -1.40 -3.78 17.86
CA GLU A 52 -1.98 -4.68 18.86
C GLU A 52 -3.43 -4.27 19.14
N HIS A 53 -4.35 -5.23 19.08
CA HIS A 53 -5.75 -5.03 19.43
C HIS A 53 -6.24 -6.22 20.26
N GLN A 54 -6.61 -5.95 21.51
CA GLN A 54 -7.12 -6.97 22.45
C GLN A 54 -6.16 -8.15 22.64
N GLY A 55 -4.85 -7.88 22.69
CA GLY A 55 -3.79 -8.88 22.83
C GLY A 55 -3.52 -9.67 21.56
N GLN A 56 -4.01 -9.23 20.40
CA GLN A 56 -3.73 -9.84 19.09
C GLN A 56 -3.04 -8.86 18.16
N ASP A 57 -1.99 -9.32 17.49
CA ASP A 57 -1.36 -8.56 16.41
C ASP A 57 -2.28 -8.56 15.17
N LEU A 58 -2.55 -7.37 14.64
CA LEU A 58 -3.35 -7.14 13.43
C LEU A 58 -2.54 -6.36 12.41
N LEU A 59 -2.76 -6.68 11.13
CA LEU A 59 -2.23 -5.91 10.02
C LEU A 59 -3.15 -4.73 9.69
N LEU A 60 -2.54 -3.60 9.37
CA LEU A 60 -3.17 -2.36 8.92
C LEU A 60 -2.65 -2.05 7.51
N ALA A 61 -3.57 -1.96 6.55
CA ALA A 61 -3.27 -1.77 5.13
C ALA A 61 -3.58 -0.34 4.64
N GLU A 62 -4.17 0.50 5.47
CA GLU A 62 -4.72 1.82 5.16
C GLU A 62 -3.63 2.76 4.61
N GLU A 63 -2.50 2.89 5.31
CA GLU A 63 -1.36 3.72 4.88
C GLU A 63 -0.74 3.22 3.57
N TRP A 64 -0.65 1.90 3.40
CA TRP A 64 -0.16 1.31 2.17
C TRP A 64 -1.12 1.58 1.00
N CYS A 65 -2.43 1.44 1.23
CA CYS A 65 -3.47 1.72 0.24
C CYS A 65 -3.49 3.21 -0.12
N PHE A 66 -3.35 4.10 0.86
CA PHE A 66 -3.20 5.53 0.64
C PHE A 66 -2.00 5.82 -0.28
N GLY A 67 -0.83 5.26 0.02
CA GLY A 67 0.36 5.35 -0.82
C GLY A 67 0.13 4.80 -2.25
N TYR A 68 -0.60 3.69 -2.38
CA TYR A 68 -0.96 3.11 -3.68
C TYR A 68 -1.80 4.08 -4.51
N LEU A 69 -2.82 4.71 -3.93
CA LEU A 69 -3.67 5.70 -4.63
C LEU A 69 -2.88 6.92 -5.09
N ARG A 70 -1.87 7.35 -4.32
CA ARG A 70 -0.93 8.39 -4.76
C ARG A 70 -0.15 7.95 -6.00
N GLY A 71 0.28 6.70 -6.06
CA GLY A 71 0.90 6.10 -7.25
C GLY A 71 -0.04 6.04 -8.46
N VAL A 72 -1.30 5.65 -8.25
CA VAL A 72 -2.35 5.64 -9.29
C VAL A 72 -2.56 7.04 -9.87
N ALA A 73 -2.63 8.06 -9.01
CA ALA A 73 -2.78 9.46 -9.44
C ALA A 73 -1.60 9.96 -10.29
N VAL A 74 -0.37 9.54 -9.97
CA VAL A 74 0.82 9.83 -10.78
C VAL A 74 0.79 9.05 -12.11
N GLY A 75 0.26 7.83 -12.11
CA GLY A 75 0.19 6.96 -13.27
C GLY A 75 -0.79 7.41 -14.37
N ASN A 76 -1.70 8.33 -14.08
CA ASN A 76 -2.71 8.87 -15.01
C ASN A 76 -3.42 7.77 -15.82
N TRP A 77 -3.91 6.75 -15.10
CA TRP A 77 -4.54 5.58 -15.72
C TRP A 77 -5.80 5.96 -16.51
N PRO A 78 -5.98 5.46 -17.75
CA PRO A 78 -7.24 5.62 -18.46
C PRO A 78 -8.36 4.83 -17.76
N GLN A 79 -9.61 5.07 -18.18
CA GLN A 79 -10.73 4.30 -17.65
C GLN A 79 -10.51 2.79 -17.85
N MET A 80 -10.73 2.05 -16.77
CA MET A 80 -10.58 0.61 -16.74
C MET A 80 -11.94 -0.10 -16.88
N PRO A 81 -11.97 -1.35 -17.37
CA PRO A 81 -13.16 -2.18 -17.34
C PRO A 81 -13.62 -2.48 -15.90
N ALA A 82 -14.90 -2.83 -15.75
CA ALA A 82 -15.54 -3.05 -14.46
C ALA A 82 -14.79 -4.00 -13.49
N PRO A 83 -14.19 -5.13 -13.94
CA PRO A 83 -13.43 -6.00 -13.04
C PRO A 83 -12.25 -5.27 -12.38
N GLN A 84 -11.47 -4.50 -13.15
CA GLN A 84 -10.32 -3.75 -12.64
C GLN A 84 -10.74 -2.55 -11.82
N THR A 85 -11.84 -1.88 -12.18
CA THR A 85 -12.44 -0.83 -11.36
C THR A 85 -12.84 -1.37 -9.99
N GLY A 86 -13.43 -2.56 -9.92
CA GLY A 86 -13.76 -3.21 -8.65
C GLY A 86 -12.53 -3.52 -7.78
N LEU A 87 -11.44 -3.98 -8.40
CA LEU A 87 -10.17 -4.22 -7.68
C LEU A 87 -9.57 -2.92 -7.12
N LEU A 88 -9.61 -1.84 -7.90
CA LEU A 88 -9.16 -0.54 -7.42
C LEU A 88 -10.07 0.00 -6.32
N GLN A 89 -11.39 -0.24 -6.41
CA GLN A 89 -12.34 0.17 -5.38
C GLN A 89 -12.03 -0.50 -4.04
N THR A 90 -11.64 -1.78 -4.01
CA THR A 90 -11.20 -2.45 -2.78
C THR A 90 -10.04 -1.71 -2.10
N ILE A 91 -9.09 -1.18 -2.89
CA ILE A 91 -7.95 -0.41 -2.37
C ILE A 91 -8.42 0.99 -1.91
N ILE A 92 -9.34 1.62 -2.65
CA ILE A 92 -9.93 2.91 -2.27
C ILE A 92 -10.65 2.80 -0.93
N ASP A 93 -11.54 1.83 -0.78
CA ASP A 93 -12.33 1.62 0.43
C ASP A 93 -11.44 1.38 1.67
N CYS A 94 -10.27 0.75 1.48
CA CYS A 94 -9.29 0.57 2.54
C CYS A 94 -8.53 1.86 2.87
N ALA A 95 -8.14 2.65 1.87
CA ALA A 95 -7.45 3.92 2.08
C ALA A 95 -8.33 4.99 2.73
N GLU A 96 -9.66 4.92 2.53
CA GLU A 96 -10.64 5.88 3.05
C GLU A 96 -11.12 5.54 4.48
N GLN A 97 -10.61 4.48 5.10
CA GLN A 97 -10.92 4.16 6.49
C GLN A 97 -10.32 5.23 7.42
N ASP A 98 -11.13 6.21 7.81
CA ASP A 98 -10.77 7.30 8.73
C ASP A 98 -10.84 6.87 10.22
N ASN A 99 -10.37 5.66 10.51
CA ASN A 99 -10.36 5.09 11.86
C ASN A 99 -8.94 5.17 12.42
N PHE A 100 -8.65 6.26 13.14
CA PHE A 100 -7.37 6.40 13.85
C PHE A 100 -7.21 5.38 15.00
N GLU A 101 -8.30 4.79 15.47
CA GLU A 101 -8.32 3.73 16.48
C GLU A 101 -9.29 2.62 16.05
N LEU A 102 -8.89 1.36 16.26
CA LEU A 102 -9.73 0.21 15.98
C LEU A 102 -10.84 0.10 17.05
N PRO A 103 -12.13 -0.05 16.65
CA PRO A 103 -13.24 -0.13 17.59
C PRO A 103 -13.14 -1.38 18.48
N ALA A 104 -13.59 -1.29 19.73
CA ALA A 104 -13.52 -2.40 20.68
C ALA A 104 -14.38 -3.61 20.28
N ASP A 105 -15.40 -3.41 19.45
CA ASP A 105 -16.26 -4.44 18.89
C ASP A 105 -15.90 -4.80 17.43
N LEU A 106 -14.66 -4.52 17.00
CA LEU A 106 -14.16 -4.85 15.67
C LEU A 106 -14.40 -6.34 15.33
N ASP A 107 -15.03 -6.58 14.18
CA ASP A 107 -15.07 -7.91 13.59
C ASP A 107 -13.69 -8.25 13.00
N LEU A 108 -12.89 -8.97 13.80
CA LEU A 108 -11.54 -9.39 13.45
C LEU A 108 -11.49 -10.27 12.19
N ALA A 109 -12.53 -11.08 11.95
CA ALA A 109 -12.57 -11.95 10.78
C ALA A 109 -12.80 -11.13 9.52
N GLN A 110 -13.74 -10.19 9.57
CA GLN A 110 -14.00 -9.25 8.48
C GLN A 110 -12.77 -8.37 8.19
N HIS A 111 -12.15 -7.79 9.22
CA HIS A 111 -10.94 -6.97 9.08
C HIS A 111 -9.82 -7.73 8.36
N ARG A 112 -9.50 -8.93 8.84
CA ARG A 112 -8.45 -9.78 8.23
C ARG A 112 -8.78 -10.14 6.79
N GLN A 113 -10.05 -10.40 6.48
CA GLN A 113 -10.47 -10.67 5.11
C GLN A 113 -10.29 -9.46 4.20
N GLN A 114 -10.64 -8.26 4.66
CA GLN A 114 -10.46 -7.02 3.91
C GLN A 114 -8.98 -6.76 3.63
N VAL A 115 -8.12 -6.84 4.66
CA VAL A 115 -6.67 -6.67 4.51
C VAL A 115 -6.07 -7.72 3.57
N ALA A 116 -6.49 -8.99 3.67
CA ALA A 116 -6.02 -10.06 2.80
C ALA A 116 -6.43 -9.89 1.32
N ALA A 117 -7.45 -9.08 1.02
CA ALA A 117 -7.89 -8.81 -0.34
C ALA A 117 -7.02 -7.78 -1.08
N ILE A 118 -6.22 -6.99 -0.34
CA ILE A 118 -5.44 -5.88 -0.90
C ILE A 118 -4.31 -6.36 -1.83
N GLU A 119 -3.47 -7.29 -1.39
CA GLU A 119 -2.36 -7.76 -2.25
C GLU A 119 -2.84 -8.45 -3.53
N PRO A 120 -3.84 -9.37 -3.49
CA PRO A 120 -4.42 -9.94 -4.71
C PRO A 120 -4.94 -8.87 -5.67
N ALA A 121 -5.60 -7.82 -5.16
CA ALA A 121 -6.09 -6.73 -5.98
C ALA A 121 -4.95 -5.96 -6.65
N ALA A 122 -3.91 -5.60 -5.89
CA ALA A 122 -2.73 -4.92 -6.43
C ALA A 122 -2.00 -5.74 -7.51
N ARG A 123 -1.85 -7.06 -7.29
CA ARG A 123 -1.24 -7.97 -8.27
C ARG A 123 -2.06 -8.10 -9.54
N ALA A 124 -3.39 -8.22 -9.42
CA ALA A 124 -4.28 -8.32 -10.57
C ALA A 124 -4.33 -7.01 -11.38
N LEU A 125 -4.30 -5.85 -10.72
CA LEU A 125 -4.16 -4.55 -11.37
C LEU A 125 -2.82 -4.43 -12.11
N HIS A 126 -1.71 -4.85 -11.48
CA HIS A 126 -0.41 -4.90 -12.15
C HIS A 126 -0.45 -5.79 -13.41
N ALA A 127 -1.00 -7.00 -13.30
CA ALA A 127 -1.10 -7.92 -14.43
C ALA A 127 -1.93 -7.34 -15.59
N TYR A 128 -3.04 -6.66 -15.29
CA TYR A 128 -3.85 -5.99 -16.29
C TYR A 128 -3.05 -4.92 -17.06
N TRP A 129 -2.31 -4.06 -16.37
CA TRP A 129 -1.51 -3.02 -17.00
C TRP A 129 -0.25 -3.56 -17.69
N ALA A 130 0.32 -4.66 -17.19
CA ALA A 130 1.43 -5.34 -17.84
C ALA A 130 1.02 -5.92 -19.21
N ALA A 131 -0.20 -6.44 -19.33
CA ALA A 131 -0.73 -6.99 -20.57
C ALA A 131 -1.07 -5.93 -21.65
N GLN A 132 -1.08 -4.65 -21.30
CA GLN A 132 -1.37 -3.54 -22.21
C GLN A 132 -0.14 -2.75 -22.65
N ARG A 133 1.05 -3.14 -22.18
CA ARG A 133 2.33 -2.53 -22.57
C ARG A 133 2.88 -3.13 -23.85
#